data_AF-K9VGJ5-F1
#
_entry.id   AF-K9VGJ5-F1
#
_cell.length_a   1.000
_cell.length_b   1.000
_cell.length_c   1.000
_cell.angle_alpha   90.00
_cell.angle_beta   90.00
_cell.angle_gamma   90.00
#
_symmetry.space_group_name_H-M   'P 1'
#
loop_
_entity.id
_entity.type
_entity.pdbx_description
1 polymer ?
#
loop_
_entity_poly.entity_id
_entity_poly.type
_entity_poly.pdbx_seq_one_letter_code
_entity_poly.pdbx_strand_id
1 'polypeptide(L)'
;MQFLLLPKVWFASMVPIALITEPVFAFQLRGTTASSSQETYVTIPDTGDSGKITVTTKDIKEIKRGGSDALLDLLRPYQQQGWKFKQGGNLGGAFNVISYYPCAPITQCGKEMSIFPELGIPPSGKQMGLGASIWIDYEADPNDEPKFGQTYWIQRVNVNTGGQPVSAYGMTATSFNLIDNLSSNTPFYLAADYLGRFNPQTNLPSYSFLDVPYVLGTNSNPSYIYNHDWNFELYLAYLRPNQEVTIYNGISWGWTNTFTRPKTTKKFSDSLASGLEVDRFNLSDLTPGSKYRAWTNNDLPSNRCNPNTFLSTDNDSGFQLGFDDDSSPVGNGFASALTGTVGSSGNINLDVRAAGGGARGQDTGN
;
A
#
# COMPACT_ATOMS: atom_id res chain seq x y z
N MET A 1 64.77 -4.01 60.16
CA MET A 1 63.74 -4.95 59.65
C MET A 1 62.45 -4.17 59.46
N GLN A 2 61.95 -4.08 58.22
CA GLN A 2 60.62 -3.55 57.93
C GLN A 2 59.59 -4.67 58.06
N PHE A 3 58.39 -4.38 58.56
CA PHE A 3 57.18 -5.11 58.18
C PHE A 3 56.03 -4.12 57.97
N LEU A 4 55.19 -4.43 56.99
CA LEU A 4 54.28 -3.49 56.34
C LEU A 4 53.06 -3.13 57.20
N LEU A 5 52.62 -1.88 57.06
CA LEU A 5 51.25 -1.47 57.38
C LEU A 5 50.31 -1.91 56.25
N LEU A 6 49.23 -2.63 56.60
CA LEU A 6 48.14 -2.94 55.67
C LEU A 6 47.14 -1.76 55.60
N PRO A 7 46.61 -1.39 54.42
CA PRO A 7 45.61 -0.35 54.31
C PRO A 7 44.22 -0.85 54.73
N LYS A 8 43.45 -0.01 55.44
CA LYS A 8 42.03 -0.25 55.73
C LYS A 8 41.21 -0.11 54.45
N VAL A 9 40.65 -1.22 53.96
CA VAL A 9 39.64 -1.20 52.89
C VAL A 9 38.29 -0.83 53.50
N TRP A 10 37.71 0.28 53.06
CA TRP A 10 36.33 0.64 53.38
C TRP A 10 35.39 -0.09 52.41
N PHE A 11 34.58 -1.02 52.93
CA PHE A 11 33.42 -1.52 52.19
C PHE A 11 32.28 -0.51 52.29
N ALA A 12 32.03 0.22 51.20
CA ALA A 12 30.78 0.94 51.02
C ALA A 12 29.68 -0.07 50.68
N SER A 13 28.72 -0.26 51.58
CA SER A 13 27.51 -1.03 51.28
C SER A 13 26.70 -0.32 50.20
N MET A 14 26.81 -0.80 48.96
CA MET A 14 25.88 -0.40 47.90
C MET A 14 24.50 -0.94 48.25
N VAL A 15 23.54 -0.03 48.45
CA VAL A 15 22.12 -0.38 48.49
C VAL A 15 21.74 -0.85 47.08
N PRO A 16 21.23 -2.09 46.91
CA PRO A 16 20.60 -2.47 45.66
C PRO A 16 19.29 -1.69 45.55
N ILE A 17 19.33 -0.55 44.84
CA ILE A 17 18.11 0.06 44.33
C ILE A 17 17.54 -0.95 43.35
N ALA A 18 16.49 -1.65 43.75
CA ALA A 18 15.65 -2.42 42.86
C ALA A 18 14.97 -1.43 41.91
N LEU A 19 15.62 -1.17 40.77
CA LEU A 19 14.97 -0.65 39.58
C LEU A 19 13.97 -1.72 39.13
N ILE A 20 12.77 -1.65 39.71
CA ILE A 20 11.58 -2.29 39.16
C ILE A 20 11.35 -1.57 37.84
N THR A 21 11.92 -2.13 36.77
CA THR A 21 11.51 -1.80 35.41
C THR A 21 10.11 -2.36 35.23
N GLU A 22 9.11 -1.60 35.69
CA GLU A 22 7.72 -1.87 35.33
C GLU A 22 7.65 -1.98 33.80
N PRO A 23 6.92 -2.97 33.26
CA PRO A 23 6.81 -3.13 31.82
C PRO A 23 6.23 -1.84 31.23
N VAL A 24 7.02 -1.16 30.38
CA VAL A 24 6.65 0.12 29.76
C VAL A 24 5.70 -0.12 28.57
N PHE A 25 4.59 -0.78 28.87
CA PHE A 25 3.41 -0.97 28.02
C PHE A 25 2.23 -0.50 28.86
N ALA A 26 1.76 0.71 28.57
CA ALA A 26 0.77 1.36 29.40
C ALA A 26 -0.67 1.06 28.99
N PHE A 27 -0.88 0.38 27.86
CA PHE A 27 -2.18 -0.06 27.40
C PHE A 27 -2.10 -1.44 26.77
N GLN A 28 -3.25 -2.09 26.58
CA GLN A 28 -3.32 -3.41 25.94
C GLN A 28 -3.74 -3.31 24.46
N LEU A 29 -3.10 -4.09 23.60
CA LEU A 29 -3.59 -4.38 22.24
C LEU A 29 -4.34 -5.72 22.25
N ARG A 30 -5.56 -5.76 21.73
CA ARG A 30 -6.38 -6.97 21.57
C ARG A 30 -6.81 -7.14 20.10
N GLY A 31 -7.06 -8.39 19.71
CA GLY A 31 -7.38 -8.78 18.33
C GLY A 31 -6.18 -9.36 17.57
N THR A 32 -6.34 -9.61 16.26
CA THR A 32 -5.26 -10.08 15.39
C THR A 32 -4.32 -8.94 15.03
N THR A 33 -3.16 -8.90 15.69
CA THR A 33 -2.13 -7.85 15.50
C THR A 33 -0.97 -8.28 14.60
N ALA A 34 -0.89 -9.55 14.21
CA ALA A 34 0.20 -10.11 13.42
C ALA A 34 0.11 -9.69 11.95
N SER A 35 1.26 -9.32 11.38
CA SER A 35 1.42 -9.19 9.93
C SER A 35 1.02 -10.47 9.18
N SER A 36 0.39 -10.28 8.03
CA SER A 36 -0.06 -11.32 7.10
C SER A 36 0.26 -10.90 5.67
N SER A 37 0.44 -11.87 4.78
CA SER A 37 0.72 -11.61 3.37
C SER A 37 -0.21 -12.41 2.46
N GLN A 38 -0.68 -11.77 1.38
CA GLN A 38 -1.53 -12.37 0.37
C GLN A 38 -0.94 -12.05 -1.01
N GLU A 39 -0.88 -13.07 -1.87
CA GLU A 39 -0.38 -12.94 -3.25
C GLU A 39 -1.49 -13.17 -4.26
N THR A 40 -1.47 -12.43 -5.36
CA THR A 40 -2.27 -12.75 -6.55
C THR A 40 -1.56 -12.33 -7.83
N TYR A 41 -2.03 -12.85 -8.95
CA TYR A 41 -1.60 -12.43 -10.28
C TYR A 41 -2.63 -11.49 -10.89
N VAL A 42 -2.14 -10.39 -11.47
CA VAL A 42 -2.96 -9.39 -12.17
C VAL A 42 -2.43 -9.19 -13.58
N THR A 43 -3.31 -8.73 -14.47
CA THR A 43 -2.95 -8.15 -15.77
C THR A 43 -3.29 -6.67 -15.74
N ILE A 44 -2.33 -5.81 -16.06
CA ILE A 44 -2.55 -4.36 -16.23
C ILE A 44 -3.42 -4.16 -17.48
N PRO A 45 -4.63 -3.55 -17.37
CA PRO A 45 -5.57 -3.46 -18.48
C PRO A 45 -4.99 -2.76 -19.72
N ASP A 46 -4.24 -1.68 -19.52
CA ASP A 46 -3.79 -0.79 -20.60
C ASP A 46 -2.51 -1.26 -21.31
N THR A 47 -1.72 -2.15 -20.69
CA THR A 47 -0.45 -2.63 -21.26
C THR A 47 -0.42 -4.14 -21.50
N GLY A 48 -1.42 -4.89 -21.01
CA GLY A 48 -1.37 -6.34 -20.97
C GLY A 48 -0.23 -6.91 -20.09
N ASP A 49 0.46 -6.08 -19.30
CA ASP A 49 1.51 -6.54 -18.37
C ASP A 49 0.89 -7.42 -17.29
N SER A 50 1.09 -8.74 -17.40
CA SER A 50 0.86 -9.63 -16.26
C SER A 50 1.95 -9.42 -15.19
N GLY A 51 1.61 -9.57 -13.91
CA GLY A 51 2.57 -9.56 -12.80
C GLY A 51 1.96 -10.00 -11.48
N LYS A 52 2.82 -10.20 -10.48
CA LYS A 52 2.41 -10.63 -9.13
C LYS A 52 2.25 -9.41 -8.23
N ILE A 53 1.06 -9.22 -7.66
CA ILE A 53 0.86 -8.33 -6.51
C ILE A 53 1.05 -9.16 -5.23
N THR A 54 1.82 -8.62 -4.30
CA THR A 54 1.95 -9.13 -2.93
C THR A 54 1.52 -8.03 -1.97
N VAL A 55 0.40 -8.24 -1.28
CA VAL A 55 -0.12 -7.35 -0.24
C VAL A 55 0.35 -7.87 1.11
N THR A 56 1.01 -7.03 1.90
CA THR A 56 1.49 -7.41 3.23
C THR A 56 0.99 -6.41 4.27
N THR A 57 0.20 -6.87 5.23
CA THR A 57 -0.19 -6.06 6.39
C THR A 57 0.99 -5.92 7.35
N LYS A 58 1.10 -4.77 8.00
CA LYS A 58 2.08 -4.50 9.05
C LYS A 58 1.52 -4.89 10.40
N ASP A 59 2.37 -5.28 11.33
CA ASP A 59 1.92 -5.49 12.70
C ASP A 59 1.37 -4.19 13.27
N ILE A 60 0.29 -4.29 14.06
CA ILE A 60 -0.30 -3.16 14.75
C ILE A 60 0.54 -2.86 15.99
N LYS A 61 1.05 -1.63 16.10
CA LYS A 61 2.06 -1.25 17.11
C LYS A 61 1.61 -0.05 17.92
N GLU A 62 1.87 -0.10 19.22
CA GLU A 62 1.74 1.04 20.14
C GLU A 62 2.58 2.23 19.65
N ILE A 63 1.96 3.41 19.63
CA ILE A 63 2.63 4.71 19.49
C ILE A 63 2.71 5.35 20.87
N LYS A 64 3.93 5.74 21.25
CA LYS A 64 4.22 6.41 22.52
C LYS A 64 3.47 7.74 22.64
N ARG A 65 3.12 8.13 23.87
CA ARG A 65 2.48 9.40 24.26
C ARG A 65 2.88 10.62 23.42
N GLY A 66 1.90 11.45 23.06
CA GLY A 66 2.11 12.82 22.58
C GLY A 66 2.09 13.02 21.07
N GLY A 67 1.93 11.95 20.30
CA GLY A 67 2.08 12.00 18.85
C GLY A 67 3.49 11.67 18.37
N SER A 68 3.61 11.22 17.13
CA SER A 68 4.88 11.23 16.40
C SER A 68 5.27 12.67 16.04
N ASP A 69 6.57 12.94 15.83
CA ASP A 69 7.04 14.27 15.36
C ASP A 69 6.32 14.67 14.06
N ALA A 70 6.08 13.69 13.18
CA ALA A 70 5.36 13.89 11.93
C ALA A 70 3.85 14.17 12.11
N LEU A 71 3.22 13.73 13.21
CA LEU A 71 1.88 14.20 13.60
C LEU A 71 1.95 15.67 14.04
N LEU A 72 2.89 16.01 14.94
CA LEU A 72 3.01 17.36 15.48
C LEU A 72 3.28 18.40 14.38
N ASP A 73 4.05 18.01 13.34
CA ASP A 73 4.29 18.83 12.16
C ASP A 73 3.02 19.12 11.34
N LEU A 74 2.15 18.11 11.17
CA LEU A 74 0.84 18.28 10.53
C LEU A 74 -0.16 19.09 11.36
N LEU A 75 0.08 19.22 12.67
CA LEU A 75 -0.75 20.03 13.57
C LEU A 75 -0.35 21.52 13.62
N ARG A 76 0.81 21.90 13.07
CA ARG A 76 1.30 23.29 13.01
C ARG A 76 0.31 24.28 12.35
N PRO A 77 -0.42 23.97 11.26
CA PRO A 77 -1.41 24.88 10.70
C PRO A 77 -2.57 25.20 11.66
N TYR A 78 -2.98 24.24 12.49
CA TYR A 78 -3.98 24.46 13.54
C TYR A 78 -3.40 25.34 14.68
N GLN A 79 -2.12 25.18 15.03
CA GLN A 79 -1.46 26.07 16.00
C GLN A 79 -1.49 27.53 15.56
N GLN A 80 -1.30 27.80 14.27
CA GLN A 80 -1.42 29.15 13.69
C GLN A 80 -2.86 29.71 13.76
N GLN A 81 -3.87 28.84 13.84
CA GLN A 81 -5.28 29.18 14.04
C GLN A 81 -5.67 29.30 15.54
N GLY A 82 -4.71 29.20 16.46
CA GLY A 82 -4.92 29.36 17.91
C GLY A 82 -5.02 28.05 18.71
N TRP A 83 -5.01 26.88 18.07
CA TRP A 83 -5.03 25.58 18.75
C TRP A 83 -3.74 25.34 19.55
N LYS A 84 -3.84 24.68 20.70
CA LYS A 84 -2.70 24.42 21.61
C LYS A 84 -2.57 22.94 21.88
N PHE A 85 -1.56 22.29 21.30
CA PHE A 85 -1.32 20.87 21.49
C PHE A 85 -0.36 20.62 22.64
N LYS A 86 -0.69 19.66 23.50
CA LYS A 86 0.11 19.20 24.64
C LYS A 86 0.29 17.70 24.58
N GLN A 87 1.47 17.21 24.95
CA GLN A 87 1.72 15.79 25.18
C GLN A 87 1.03 15.36 26.49
N GLY A 88 0.18 14.33 26.40
CA GLY A 88 -0.44 13.67 27.54
C GLY A 88 0.43 12.60 28.17
N GLY A 89 -0.14 11.91 29.16
CA GLY A 89 0.38 10.63 29.62
C GLY A 89 0.10 9.51 28.62
N ASN A 90 0.41 8.28 29.02
CA ASN A 90 -0.27 7.13 28.44
C ASN A 90 -1.54 6.87 29.27
N LEU A 91 -2.63 6.49 28.62
CA LEU A 91 -3.87 6.01 29.23
C LEU A 91 -3.77 4.49 29.44
N GLY A 92 -4.32 4.01 30.56
CA GLY A 92 -4.31 2.62 31.04
C GLY A 92 -5.20 1.64 30.28
N GLY A 93 -6.08 2.15 29.40
CA GLY A 93 -7.09 1.36 28.69
C GLY A 93 -6.55 0.35 27.66
N ALA A 94 -7.39 -0.05 26.71
CA ALA A 94 -7.06 -1.03 25.69
C ALA A 94 -7.63 -0.65 24.33
N PHE A 95 -6.80 -0.82 23.29
CA PHE A 95 -7.22 -0.75 21.89
C PHE A 95 -7.55 -2.17 21.41
N ASN A 96 -8.82 -2.41 21.09
CA ASN A 96 -9.32 -3.68 20.58
C ASN A 96 -9.56 -3.55 19.08
N VAL A 97 -8.72 -4.19 18.26
CA VAL A 97 -8.84 -4.18 16.80
C VAL A 97 -9.84 -5.26 16.39
N ILE A 98 -11.06 -4.83 16.07
CA ILE A 98 -12.18 -5.71 15.72
C ILE A 98 -12.03 -6.23 14.30
N SER A 99 -11.66 -5.35 13.36
CA SER A 99 -11.35 -5.73 11.99
C SER A 99 -10.33 -4.79 11.37
N TYR A 100 -9.45 -5.33 10.54
CA TYR A 100 -8.54 -4.55 9.70
C TYR A 100 -8.36 -5.25 8.34
N TYR A 101 -8.62 -4.51 7.27
CA TYR A 101 -8.49 -4.97 5.89
C TYR A 101 -7.70 -3.98 5.03
N PRO A 102 -6.62 -4.42 4.34
CA PRO A 102 -5.92 -3.60 3.37
C PRO A 102 -6.73 -3.50 2.07
N CYS A 103 -7.12 -2.30 1.66
CA CYS A 103 -7.78 -2.09 0.37
C CYS A 103 -6.72 -1.95 -0.71
N ALA A 104 -6.29 -3.07 -1.29
CA ALA A 104 -5.42 -3.12 -2.46
C ALA A 104 -6.25 -3.28 -3.76
N PRO A 105 -5.67 -3.08 -4.96
CA PRO A 105 -6.42 -3.04 -6.25
C PRO A 105 -7.35 -4.20 -6.53
N ILE A 106 -6.89 -5.37 -6.08
CA ILE A 106 -7.43 -6.72 -6.27
C ILE A 106 -8.52 -7.05 -5.24
N THR A 107 -8.63 -6.23 -4.19
CA THR A 107 -9.51 -6.46 -3.07
C THR A 107 -10.84 -5.75 -3.30
N GLN A 108 -11.91 -6.32 -2.74
CA GLN A 108 -13.21 -5.68 -2.74
C GLN A 108 -13.31 -4.85 -1.45
N CYS A 109 -12.71 -3.66 -1.48
CA CYS A 109 -12.58 -2.78 -0.31
C CYS A 109 -13.92 -2.59 0.41
N GLY A 110 -13.94 -2.92 1.71
CA GLY A 110 -15.15 -2.80 2.53
C GLY A 110 -16.25 -3.83 2.23
N LYS A 111 -16.06 -4.81 1.33
CA LYS A 111 -17.03 -5.91 1.16
C LYS A 111 -17.18 -6.71 2.44
N GLU A 112 -16.10 -6.91 3.19
CA GLU A 112 -16.18 -7.59 4.48
C GLU A 112 -16.99 -6.79 5.50
N MET A 113 -17.05 -5.45 5.41
CA MET A 113 -17.99 -4.65 6.21
C MET A 113 -19.47 -4.90 5.84
N SER A 114 -19.79 -5.58 4.73
CA SER A 114 -21.19 -5.98 4.45
C SER A 114 -21.74 -7.01 5.45
N ILE A 115 -20.88 -7.64 6.27
CA ILE A 115 -21.31 -8.45 7.42
C ILE A 115 -21.87 -7.59 8.56
N PHE A 116 -21.72 -6.26 8.48
CA PHE A 116 -22.34 -5.28 9.36
C PHE A 116 -23.38 -4.44 8.61
N PRO A 117 -24.46 -5.06 8.07
CA PRO A 117 -25.49 -4.34 7.32
C PRO A 117 -26.18 -3.26 8.15
N GLU A 118 -26.13 -3.40 9.48
CA GLU A 118 -26.61 -2.41 10.44
C GLU A 118 -25.90 -1.05 10.36
N LEU A 119 -24.67 -0.98 9.84
CA LEU A 119 -23.94 0.27 9.67
C LEU A 119 -24.49 1.12 8.51
N GLY A 120 -25.34 0.56 7.64
CA GLY A 120 -25.94 1.28 6.51
C GLY A 120 -24.96 1.68 5.41
N ILE A 121 -23.65 1.49 5.61
CA ILE A 121 -22.61 1.68 4.60
C ILE A 121 -22.87 0.65 3.49
N PRO A 122 -23.32 1.06 2.29
CA PRO A 122 -23.49 0.11 1.20
C PRO A 122 -22.10 -0.48 0.89
N PRO A 123 -21.95 -1.80 0.72
CA PRO A 123 -20.69 -2.35 0.25
C PRO A 123 -20.37 -1.67 -1.06
N SER A 124 -19.33 -0.83 -1.05
CA SER A 124 -19.11 0.09 -2.17
C SER A 124 -18.97 -0.68 -3.49
N GLY A 125 -18.51 -1.94 -3.41
CA GLY A 125 -18.32 -2.83 -4.54
C GLY A 125 -17.22 -2.34 -5.49
N LYS A 126 -16.58 -1.23 -5.14
CA LYS A 126 -15.60 -0.53 -5.97
C LYS A 126 -14.30 -1.32 -5.89
N GLN A 127 -14.05 -2.05 -6.97
CA GLN A 127 -12.75 -2.65 -7.27
C GLN A 127 -11.79 -1.52 -7.71
N MET A 128 -10.49 -1.80 -7.77
CA MET A 128 -9.48 -0.85 -8.25
C MET A 128 -9.38 0.44 -7.41
N GLY A 129 -9.28 0.30 -6.08
CA GLY A 129 -8.91 1.41 -5.20
C GLY A 129 -7.82 1.05 -4.22
N LEU A 130 -7.28 2.07 -3.58
CA LEU A 130 -6.23 1.98 -2.58
C LEU A 130 -6.73 2.55 -1.25
N GLY A 131 -6.47 1.87 -0.13
CA GLY A 131 -6.90 2.37 1.16
C GLY A 131 -6.83 1.35 2.28
N ALA A 132 -7.65 1.54 3.30
CA ALA A 132 -7.94 0.51 4.29
C ALA A 132 -9.44 0.46 4.62
N SER A 133 -9.83 -0.54 5.38
CA SER A 133 -11.00 -0.52 6.25
C SER A 133 -10.54 -0.98 7.62
N ILE A 134 -10.89 -0.24 8.66
CA ILE A 134 -10.50 -0.60 10.03
C ILE A 134 -11.60 -0.24 11.03
N TRP A 135 -11.85 -1.16 11.97
CA TRP A 135 -12.68 -0.95 13.14
C TRP A 135 -11.86 -1.26 14.40
N ILE A 136 -11.72 -0.24 15.23
CA ILE A 136 -11.05 -0.28 16.54
C ILE A 136 -12.06 0.18 17.60
N ASP A 137 -12.19 -0.56 18.69
CA ASP A 137 -12.83 -0.08 19.91
C ASP A 137 -11.76 0.34 20.93
N TYR A 138 -12.05 1.37 21.73
CA TYR A 138 -11.24 1.71 22.90
C TYR A 138 -11.99 1.42 24.21
N GLU A 139 -11.44 0.52 25.01
CA GLU A 139 -11.87 0.24 26.38
C GLU A 139 -11.06 1.11 27.33
N ALA A 140 -11.64 2.20 27.85
CA ALA A 140 -10.95 3.08 28.80
C ALA A 140 -10.74 2.43 30.17
N ASP A 141 -9.59 2.68 30.83
CA ASP A 141 -9.45 2.33 32.25
C ASP A 141 -10.32 3.27 33.09
N PRO A 142 -11.14 2.78 34.05
CA PRO A 142 -11.93 3.63 34.93
C PRO A 142 -11.13 4.69 35.70
N ASN A 143 -9.83 4.46 35.91
CA ASN A 143 -8.91 5.34 36.61
C ASN A 143 -8.30 6.42 35.70
N ASP A 144 -8.39 6.30 34.37
CA ASP A 144 -7.82 7.25 33.41
C ASP A 144 -8.41 8.66 33.51
N GLU A 145 -7.62 9.66 33.09
CA GLU A 145 -8.12 11.01 32.79
C GLU A 145 -7.63 11.45 31.38
N PRO A 146 -8.53 11.90 30.49
CA PRO A 146 -9.92 12.26 30.77
C PRO A 146 -10.84 11.04 30.93
N LYS A 147 -11.93 11.22 31.67
CA LYS A 147 -12.99 10.20 31.72
C LYS A 147 -13.62 9.91 30.36
N PHE A 148 -14.17 8.71 30.29
CA PHE A 148 -14.97 8.21 29.18
C PHE A 148 -15.97 9.26 28.65
N GLY A 149 -16.06 9.40 27.33
CA GLY A 149 -16.95 10.36 26.67
C GLY A 149 -16.36 11.75 26.41
N GLN A 150 -15.11 11.99 26.80
CA GLN A 150 -14.41 13.27 26.58
C GLN A 150 -13.27 13.18 25.55
N THR A 151 -12.96 11.97 25.07
CA THR A 151 -11.89 11.72 24.08
C THR A 151 -12.38 11.85 22.65
N TYR A 152 -11.50 12.35 21.80
CA TYR A 152 -11.63 12.49 20.35
C TYR A 152 -10.53 11.70 19.65
N TRP A 153 -10.76 11.38 18.39
CA TRP A 153 -9.77 10.74 17.53
C TRP A 153 -9.01 11.77 16.71
N ILE A 154 -7.68 11.63 16.64
CA ILE A 154 -6.85 12.26 15.63
C ILE A 154 -6.21 11.13 14.82
N GLN A 155 -6.52 11.07 13.53
CA GLN A 155 -5.92 10.12 12.62
C GLN A 155 -4.94 10.83 11.71
N ARG A 156 -3.78 10.22 11.49
CA ARG A 156 -2.81 10.61 10.48
C ARG A 156 -2.71 9.51 9.42
N VAL A 157 -2.74 9.92 8.17
CA VAL A 157 -2.63 9.06 6.99
C VAL A 157 -1.36 9.46 6.25
N ASN A 158 -0.44 8.50 6.08
CA ASN A 158 0.83 8.69 5.37
C ASN A 158 1.00 7.62 4.29
N VAL A 159 0.94 8.06 3.04
CA VAL A 159 0.90 7.21 1.86
C VAL A 159 2.02 7.57 0.91
N ASN A 160 2.71 6.57 0.39
CA ASN A 160 3.62 6.66 -0.74
C ASN A 160 3.10 5.74 -1.84
N THR A 161 2.90 6.27 -3.05
CA THR A 161 2.36 5.53 -4.19
C THR A 161 3.39 5.19 -5.26
N GLY A 162 4.66 5.03 -4.86
CA GLY A 162 5.71 4.54 -5.74
C GLY A 162 6.01 5.48 -6.90
N GLY A 163 5.76 6.78 -6.72
CA GLY A 163 5.88 7.80 -7.77
C GLY A 163 4.65 7.95 -8.68
N GLN A 164 3.57 7.20 -8.45
CA GLN A 164 2.36 7.27 -9.29
C GLN A 164 1.32 8.22 -8.71
N PRO A 165 0.81 9.22 -9.45
CA PRO A 165 -0.15 10.18 -8.91
C PRO A 165 -1.50 9.51 -8.64
N VAL A 166 -2.04 9.74 -7.44
CA VAL A 166 -3.37 9.29 -7.03
C VAL A 166 -4.18 10.47 -6.48
N SER A 167 -5.50 10.46 -6.70
CA SER A 167 -6.41 11.52 -6.28
C SER A 167 -7.14 11.15 -4.99
N ALA A 168 -6.67 11.72 -3.87
CA ALA A 168 -7.08 11.41 -2.50
C ALA A 168 -7.37 12.72 -1.75
N TYR A 169 -8.44 12.79 -0.95
CA TYR A 169 -8.74 13.96 -0.09
C TYR A 169 -8.76 15.32 -0.83
N GLY A 170 -9.17 15.34 -2.11
CA GLY A 170 -9.15 16.53 -2.97
C GLY A 170 -7.76 16.93 -3.49
N MET A 171 -6.72 16.14 -3.22
CA MET A 171 -5.35 16.34 -3.67
C MET A 171 -4.96 15.27 -4.71
N THR A 172 -4.13 15.62 -5.69
CA THR A 172 -3.47 14.63 -6.57
C THR A 172 -1.98 14.64 -6.30
N ALA A 173 -1.44 13.54 -5.75
CA ALA A 173 -0.04 13.45 -5.35
C ALA A 173 0.52 12.03 -5.48
N THR A 174 1.85 11.93 -5.53
CA THR A 174 2.62 10.67 -5.52
C THR A 174 3.00 10.20 -4.09
N SER A 175 2.74 11.06 -3.11
CA SER A 175 2.77 10.78 -1.69
C SER A 175 1.96 11.85 -0.98
N PHE A 176 1.26 11.50 0.10
CA PHE A 176 0.59 12.47 0.96
C PHE A 176 0.72 12.05 2.43
N ASN A 177 0.88 13.04 3.29
CA ASN A 177 0.98 12.90 4.74
C ASN A 177 0.04 13.96 5.32
N LEU A 178 -1.07 13.54 5.90
CA LEU A 178 -2.17 14.43 6.30
C LEU A 178 -2.87 13.96 7.58
N ILE A 179 -3.61 14.87 8.20
CA ILE A 179 -4.62 14.52 9.22
C ILE A 179 -5.88 14.12 8.47
N ASP A 180 -6.45 12.95 8.78
CA ASP A 180 -7.73 12.55 8.21
C ASP A 180 -8.86 13.27 8.96
N ASN A 181 -9.46 14.25 8.29
CA ASN A 181 -10.61 14.98 8.79
C ASN A 181 -11.52 15.43 7.65
N LEU A 182 -12.83 15.45 7.93
CA LEU A 182 -13.84 15.97 6.99
C LEU A 182 -13.99 17.50 7.07
N SER A 183 -13.27 18.17 7.98
CA SER A 183 -13.35 19.62 8.20
C SER A 183 -11.98 20.23 8.48
N SER A 184 -11.57 21.20 7.66
CA SER A 184 -10.31 21.94 7.77
C SER A 184 -10.11 22.73 9.06
N ASN A 185 -11.16 22.88 9.87
CA ASN A 185 -11.18 23.80 11.01
C ASN A 185 -10.87 23.11 12.35
N THR A 186 -10.68 21.79 12.34
CA THR A 186 -10.50 20.97 13.55
C THR A 186 -9.58 19.79 13.25
N PRO A 187 -8.60 19.46 14.11
CA PRO A 187 -7.67 18.35 13.90
C PRO A 187 -8.31 16.97 14.16
N PHE A 188 -9.58 16.92 14.59
CA PHE A 188 -10.25 15.68 14.93
C PHE A 188 -10.89 14.99 13.73
N TYR A 189 -10.80 13.66 13.71
CA TYR A 189 -11.59 12.82 12.84
C TYR A 189 -13.07 12.93 13.24
N LEU A 190 -13.89 13.42 12.32
CA LEU A 190 -15.33 13.65 12.51
C LEU A 190 -16.11 12.90 11.44
N ALA A 191 -16.19 11.57 11.55
CA ALA A 191 -17.19 10.81 10.80
C ALA A 191 -18.59 11.32 11.17
N ALA A 192 -19.41 11.63 10.17
CA ALA A 192 -20.72 12.27 10.36
C ALA A 192 -21.73 11.38 11.12
N ASP A 193 -21.51 10.07 11.17
CA ASP A 193 -22.40 9.06 11.74
C ASP A 193 -22.03 8.65 13.17
N TYR A 194 -21.54 9.60 13.98
CA TYR A 194 -21.22 9.41 15.41
C TYR A 194 -22.47 9.25 16.32
N LEU A 195 -23.50 8.54 15.82
CA LEU A 195 -24.59 7.99 16.61
C LEU A 195 -24.04 6.88 17.50
N GLY A 196 -23.70 7.25 18.74
CA GLY A 196 -23.09 6.36 19.72
C GLY A 196 -23.87 5.05 19.87
N ARG A 197 -23.32 3.97 19.31
CA ARG A 197 -23.85 2.63 19.54
C ARG A 197 -23.39 2.18 20.91
N PHE A 198 -24.34 1.88 21.78
CA PHE A 198 -24.07 1.06 22.95
C PHE A 198 -23.53 -0.28 22.47
N ASN A 199 -22.45 -0.77 23.06
CA ASN A 199 -22.09 -2.17 22.92
C ASN A 199 -23.13 -2.98 23.74
N PRO A 200 -24.00 -3.79 23.10
CA PRO A 200 -25.12 -4.43 23.80
C PRO A 200 -24.67 -5.56 24.72
N GLN A 201 -23.41 -5.99 24.64
CA GLN A 201 -22.84 -7.07 25.46
C GLN A 201 -22.20 -6.53 26.74
N THR A 202 -21.61 -5.32 26.70
CA THR A 202 -20.97 -4.70 27.87
C THR A 202 -21.85 -3.64 28.54
N ASN A 203 -22.87 -3.14 27.85
CA ASN A 203 -23.72 -2.02 28.26
C ASN A 203 -22.95 -0.72 28.58
N LEU A 204 -21.69 -0.65 28.10
CA LEU A 204 -20.88 0.56 28.05
C LEU A 204 -21.04 1.16 26.65
N PRO A 205 -20.99 2.49 26.50
CA PRO A 205 -20.88 3.06 25.16
C PRO A 205 -19.50 2.68 24.61
N SER A 206 -19.41 2.26 23.36
CA SER A 206 -18.12 1.98 22.71
C SER A 206 -17.76 3.14 21.79
N TYR A 207 -16.63 3.81 22.06
CA TYR A 207 -16.04 4.76 21.10
C TYR A 207 -15.33 3.96 20.01
N SER A 208 -16.14 3.35 19.16
CA SER A 208 -15.71 2.67 17.95
C SER A 208 -15.16 3.69 16.97
N PHE A 209 -13.85 3.64 16.73
CA PHE A 209 -13.25 4.23 15.55
C PHE A 209 -13.47 3.29 14.37
N LEU A 210 -14.31 3.71 13.43
CA LEU A 210 -14.51 3.08 12.14
C LEU A 210 -14.07 4.06 11.07
N ASP A 211 -13.12 3.64 10.23
CA ASP A 211 -12.69 4.44 9.09
C ASP A 211 -12.43 3.55 7.86
N VAL A 212 -12.61 4.16 6.69
CA VAL A 212 -12.43 3.55 5.38
C VAL A 212 -11.65 4.52 4.50
N PRO A 213 -10.38 4.82 4.84
CA PRO A 213 -9.60 5.83 4.14
C PRO A 213 -9.30 5.26 2.75
N TYR A 214 -9.96 5.79 1.73
CA TYR A 214 -10.08 5.14 0.43
C TYR A 214 -9.93 6.10 -0.74
N VAL A 215 -9.14 5.66 -1.71
CA VAL A 215 -8.77 6.37 -2.92
C VAL A 215 -9.29 5.58 -4.10
N LEU A 216 -10.17 6.20 -4.88
CA LEU A 216 -10.63 5.65 -6.15
C LEU A 216 -9.48 5.64 -7.15
N GLY A 217 -9.04 4.45 -7.58
CA GLY A 217 -8.38 4.33 -8.86
C GLY A 217 -9.38 4.58 -9.98
N THR A 218 -8.93 5.18 -11.07
CA THR A 218 -9.69 5.25 -12.32
C THR A 218 -9.22 4.14 -13.24
N ASN A 219 -10.12 3.51 -13.98
CA ASN A 219 -9.76 2.43 -14.92
C ASN A 219 -8.66 2.85 -15.91
N SER A 220 -8.59 4.15 -16.24
CA SER A 220 -7.63 4.80 -17.13
C SER A 220 -6.26 5.13 -16.50
N ASN A 221 -6.01 4.74 -15.25
CA ASN A 221 -4.72 4.96 -14.61
C ASN A 221 -4.33 3.73 -13.77
N PRO A 222 -3.48 2.83 -14.28
CA PRO A 222 -3.04 1.64 -13.58
C PRO A 222 -2.04 1.94 -12.45
N SER A 223 -1.86 3.22 -12.08
CA SER A 223 -1.10 3.70 -10.92
C SER A 223 -1.30 2.86 -9.66
N TYR A 224 -2.53 2.39 -9.43
CA TYR A 224 -2.91 1.60 -8.27
C TYR A 224 -2.29 0.20 -8.25
N ILE A 225 -1.90 -0.37 -9.39
CA ILE A 225 -1.32 -1.73 -9.45
C ILE A 225 0.09 -1.78 -8.86
N TYR A 226 0.81 -0.66 -8.90
CA TYR A 226 2.23 -0.55 -8.56
C TYR A 226 2.53 -0.64 -7.06
N ASN A 227 3.78 -0.32 -6.69
CA ASN A 227 4.23 -0.39 -5.30
C ASN A 227 3.57 0.73 -4.49
N HIS A 228 2.90 0.35 -3.39
CA HIS A 228 2.28 1.28 -2.46
C HIS A 228 2.75 0.99 -1.04
N ASP A 229 2.97 2.03 -0.26
CA ASP A 229 3.21 1.94 1.18
C ASP A 229 2.21 2.83 1.91
N TRP A 230 1.35 2.21 2.71
CA TRP A 230 0.33 2.86 3.51
C TRP A 230 0.70 2.74 4.98
N ASN A 231 0.70 3.87 5.68
CA ASN A 231 0.95 3.97 7.11
C ASN A 231 -0.16 4.83 7.71
N PHE A 232 -0.71 4.36 8.83
CA PHE A 232 -1.74 5.05 9.56
C PHE A 232 -1.33 5.14 11.02
N GLU A 233 -1.72 6.24 11.67
CA GLU A 233 -1.55 6.45 13.10
C GLU A 233 -2.86 7.01 13.66
N LEU A 234 -3.39 6.42 14.73
CA LEU A 234 -4.61 6.86 15.42
C LEU A 234 -4.26 7.21 16.86
N TYR A 235 -4.65 8.39 17.29
CA TYR A 235 -4.36 8.92 18.62
C TYR A 235 -5.63 9.27 19.37
N LEU A 236 -5.66 8.94 20.66
CA LEU A 236 -6.63 9.51 21.59
C LEU A 236 -6.21 10.93 21.94
N ALA A 237 -7.17 11.86 21.89
CA ALA A 237 -6.97 13.26 22.20
C ALA A 237 -8.09 13.79 23.12
N TYR A 238 -7.76 14.71 24.02
CA TYR A 238 -8.72 15.39 24.89
C TYR A 238 -8.82 16.86 24.53
N LEU A 239 -10.01 17.31 24.11
CA LEU A 239 -10.30 18.73 23.89
C LEU A 239 -10.71 19.41 25.19
N ARG A 240 -9.92 20.40 25.61
CA ARG A 240 -10.20 21.34 26.69
C ARG A 240 -10.72 22.66 26.12
N PRO A 241 -11.37 23.51 26.94
CA PRO A 241 -11.75 24.86 26.53
C PRO A 241 -10.59 25.66 25.93
N ASN A 242 -10.91 26.58 25.02
CA ASN A 242 -9.94 27.43 24.30
C ASN A 242 -8.99 26.64 23.36
N GLN A 243 -9.52 25.61 22.66
CA GLN A 243 -8.80 24.83 21.64
C GLN A 243 -7.51 24.17 22.15
N GLU A 244 -7.43 23.85 23.44
CA GLU A 244 -6.31 23.13 24.02
C GLU A 244 -6.55 21.62 23.91
N VAL A 245 -5.63 20.91 23.26
CA VAL A 245 -5.73 19.50 22.94
C VAL A 245 -4.59 18.73 23.61
N THR A 246 -4.93 17.76 24.45
CA THR A 246 -3.93 16.83 25.02
C THR A 246 -3.91 15.55 24.21
N ILE A 247 -2.78 15.19 23.60
CA ILE A 247 -2.60 13.98 22.77
C ILE A 247 -1.95 12.88 23.61
N TYR A 248 -2.61 11.74 23.73
CA TYR A 248 -2.17 10.62 24.56
C TYR A 248 -1.38 9.59 23.73
N ASN A 249 -1.44 8.34 24.13
CA ASN A 249 -1.03 7.18 23.34
C ASN A 249 -1.95 6.95 22.12
N GLY A 250 -1.44 6.14 21.20
CA GLY A 250 -2.13 5.78 19.97
C GLY A 250 -1.65 4.46 19.42
N ILE A 251 -2.17 4.06 18.25
CA ILE A 251 -1.74 2.85 17.54
C ILE A 251 -1.38 3.16 16.09
N SER A 252 -0.41 2.43 15.57
CA SER A 252 0.03 2.49 14.18
C SER A 252 -0.27 1.17 13.47
N TRP A 253 -0.69 1.25 12.22
CA TRP A 253 -0.93 0.10 11.35
C TRP A 253 -0.68 0.51 9.90
N GLY A 254 -0.88 -0.44 8.98
CA GLY A 254 -0.78 -0.18 7.56
C GLY A 254 -0.40 -1.41 6.78
N TRP A 255 -0.06 -1.22 5.51
CA TRP A 255 0.23 -2.30 4.59
C TRP A 255 1.12 -1.82 3.44
N THR A 256 1.72 -2.76 2.73
CA THR A 256 2.38 -2.53 1.45
C THR A 256 1.73 -3.35 0.34
N ASN A 257 1.72 -2.83 -0.87
CA ASN A 257 1.64 -3.62 -2.10
C ASN A 257 3.02 -3.59 -2.75
N THR A 258 3.54 -4.75 -3.13
CA THR A 258 4.66 -4.87 -4.07
C THR A 258 4.19 -5.54 -5.36
N PHE A 259 4.32 -4.84 -6.49
CA PHE A 259 4.14 -5.38 -7.83
C PHE A 259 5.47 -5.91 -8.37
N THR A 260 5.54 -7.21 -8.60
CA THR A 260 6.67 -7.88 -9.22
C THR A 260 6.31 -8.26 -10.66
N ARG A 261 6.90 -7.57 -11.63
CA ARG A 261 6.86 -7.99 -13.04
C ARG A 261 7.50 -9.39 -13.18
N PRO A 262 6.97 -10.30 -14.02
CA PRO A 262 7.62 -11.56 -14.33
C PRO A 262 9.00 -11.28 -14.89
N LYS A 263 10.01 -11.98 -14.37
CA LYS A 263 11.39 -11.82 -14.85
C LYS A 263 11.46 -12.26 -16.30
N THR A 264 11.88 -11.37 -17.21
CA THR A 264 12.17 -11.72 -18.60
C THR A 264 13.16 -12.89 -18.64
N THR A 265 12.71 -14.04 -19.12
CA THR A 265 13.48 -15.31 -19.09
C THR A 265 14.47 -15.43 -20.24
N LYS A 266 14.16 -14.82 -21.39
CA LYS A 266 14.98 -14.77 -22.60
C LYS A 266 14.90 -13.38 -23.22
N LYS A 267 15.99 -12.92 -23.82
CA LYS A 267 16.04 -11.70 -24.65
C LYS A 267 16.75 -12.03 -25.94
N PHE A 268 16.25 -11.48 -27.03
CA PHE A 268 16.85 -11.54 -28.36
C PHE A 268 17.07 -10.10 -28.83
N SER A 269 17.98 -9.91 -29.77
CA SER A 269 18.25 -8.64 -30.42
C SER A 269 18.75 -8.95 -31.82
N ASP A 270 18.08 -8.42 -32.82
CA ASP A 270 18.46 -8.56 -34.23
C ASP A 270 18.14 -7.25 -34.98
N SER A 271 18.55 -7.18 -36.25
CA SER A 271 18.22 -6.07 -37.14
C SER A 271 17.16 -6.49 -38.15
N LEU A 272 16.02 -5.80 -38.13
CA LEU A 272 14.91 -6.05 -39.02
C LEU A 272 14.90 -5.01 -40.16
N ALA A 273 15.12 -5.46 -41.39
CA ALA A 273 14.92 -4.67 -42.60
C ALA A 273 13.44 -4.67 -43.02
N SER A 274 13.08 -3.72 -43.88
CA SER A 274 11.73 -3.58 -44.37
C SER A 274 11.29 -4.62 -45.41
N GLY A 275 9.97 -4.68 -45.59
CA GLY A 275 9.34 -5.43 -46.66
C GLY A 275 8.87 -6.80 -46.18
N LEU A 276 9.63 -7.84 -46.52
CA LEU A 276 9.23 -9.24 -46.35
C LEU A 276 10.13 -10.03 -45.38
N GLU A 277 11.03 -9.36 -44.65
CA GLU A 277 11.84 -10.03 -43.63
C GLU A 277 10.98 -10.48 -42.46
N VAL A 278 11.26 -11.69 -41.98
CA VAL A 278 10.61 -12.31 -40.82
C VAL A 278 11.66 -13.04 -40.00
N ASP A 279 11.99 -12.49 -38.84
CA ASP A 279 12.89 -13.09 -37.87
C ASP A 279 12.13 -14.15 -37.06
N ARG A 280 12.65 -15.38 -37.04
CA ARG A 280 12.03 -16.52 -36.35
C ARG A 280 12.80 -16.91 -35.10
N PHE A 281 12.14 -16.84 -33.96
CA PHE A 281 12.67 -17.25 -32.67
C PHE A 281 11.94 -18.52 -32.20
N ASN A 282 12.62 -19.66 -32.28
CA ASN A 282 12.16 -20.89 -31.63
C ASN A 282 12.72 -20.94 -30.20
N LEU A 283 11.83 -21.13 -29.22
CA LEU A 283 12.18 -21.31 -27.82
C LEU A 283 11.79 -22.73 -27.39
N SER A 284 12.79 -23.52 -26.98
CA SER A 284 12.63 -24.87 -26.43
C SER A 284 12.70 -24.90 -24.90
N ASP A 285 12.45 -26.09 -24.33
CA ASP A 285 12.67 -26.42 -22.91
C ASP A 285 11.81 -25.60 -21.93
N LEU A 286 10.66 -25.11 -22.40
CA LEU A 286 9.69 -24.40 -21.58
C LEU A 286 8.69 -25.39 -20.95
N THR A 287 8.16 -25.06 -19.78
CA THR A 287 7.18 -25.91 -19.10
C THR A 287 5.86 -25.95 -19.88
N PRO A 288 5.39 -27.13 -20.36
CA PRO A 288 4.12 -27.24 -21.08
C PRO A 288 2.94 -26.68 -20.28
N GLY A 289 2.01 -26.00 -20.94
CA GLY A 289 0.85 -25.39 -20.30
C GLY A 289 1.12 -24.11 -19.50
N SER A 290 2.38 -23.72 -19.31
CA SER A 290 2.72 -22.43 -18.68
C SER A 290 2.33 -21.24 -19.57
N LYS A 291 1.98 -20.11 -18.96
CA LYS A 291 1.67 -18.87 -19.68
C LYS A 291 2.95 -18.13 -20.02
N TYR A 292 2.99 -17.52 -21.20
CA TYR A 292 4.09 -16.65 -21.62
C TYR A 292 3.56 -15.32 -22.16
N ARG A 293 4.45 -14.33 -22.17
CA ARG A 293 4.26 -13.04 -22.85
C ARG A 293 5.56 -12.70 -23.57
N ALA A 294 5.45 -12.33 -24.84
CA ALA A 294 6.53 -11.88 -25.68
C ALA A 294 6.22 -10.46 -26.16
N TRP A 295 7.25 -9.65 -26.38
CA TRP A 295 7.11 -8.28 -26.88
C TRP A 295 8.39 -7.81 -27.57
N THR A 296 8.25 -6.88 -28.51
CA THR A 296 9.38 -6.21 -29.17
C THR A 296 9.69 -4.88 -28.47
N ASN A 297 10.88 -4.31 -28.73
CA ASN A 297 11.17 -2.91 -28.41
C ASN A 297 11.76 -2.24 -29.65
N ASN A 298 11.03 -1.29 -30.23
CA ASN A 298 11.47 -0.51 -31.38
C ASN A 298 12.07 0.86 -30.99
N ASP A 299 12.02 1.25 -29.71
CA ASP A 299 12.64 2.49 -29.23
C ASP A 299 14.07 2.22 -28.74
N LEU A 300 14.98 2.11 -29.70
CA LEU A 300 16.41 1.90 -29.46
C LEU A 300 17.20 3.03 -30.13
N PRO A 301 18.24 3.60 -29.49
CA PRO A 301 19.10 4.64 -30.10
C PRO A 301 19.81 4.21 -31.39
N SER A 302 19.90 2.90 -31.65
CA SER A 302 20.44 2.31 -32.88
C SER A 302 19.46 2.32 -34.06
N ASN A 303 18.15 2.51 -33.81
CA ASN A 303 17.12 2.35 -34.82
C ASN A 303 17.07 3.59 -35.73
N ARG A 304 17.52 3.41 -36.98
CA ARG A 304 17.56 4.48 -37.99
C ARG A 304 16.17 4.88 -38.47
N CYS A 305 15.25 3.91 -38.55
CA CYS A 305 13.96 4.07 -39.24
C CYS A 305 12.74 3.80 -38.36
N ASN A 306 12.97 3.36 -37.11
CA ASN A 306 11.94 3.04 -36.12
C ASN A 306 10.79 2.16 -36.68
N PRO A 307 11.05 0.87 -36.98
CA PRO A 307 10.06 0.03 -37.63
C PRO A 307 8.82 -0.14 -36.77
N ASN A 308 7.65 -0.10 -37.41
CA ASN A 308 6.45 -0.68 -36.84
C ASN A 308 6.57 -2.20 -36.92
N THR A 309 6.60 -2.89 -35.78
CA THR A 309 6.74 -4.35 -35.76
C THR A 309 5.39 -5.04 -35.86
N PHE A 310 5.42 -6.30 -36.26
CA PHE A 310 4.40 -7.29 -36.02
C PHE A 310 5.06 -8.42 -35.25
N LEU A 311 4.42 -8.90 -34.19
CA LEU A 311 4.80 -10.11 -33.47
C LEU A 311 3.69 -11.13 -33.63
N SER A 312 4.04 -12.35 -34.02
CA SER A 312 3.10 -13.46 -34.13
C SER A 312 3.67 -14.74 -33.55
N THR A 313 2.80 -15.72 -33.29
CA THR A 313 3.21 -17.00 -32.72
C THR A 313 2.47 -18.16 -33.36
N ASP A 314 3.22 -19.19 -33.70
CA ASP A 314 2.75 -20.36 -34.44
C ASP A 314 2.94 -21.64 -33.60
N ASN A 315 2.06 -22.62 -33.81
CA ASN A 315 2.26 -23.98 -33.28
C ASN A 315 3.35 -24.74 -34.06
N ASP A 316 3.71 -25.94 -33.61
CA ASP A 316 4.74 -26.78 -34.25
C ASP A 316 4.38 -27.21 -35.70
N SER A 317 3.13 -26.99 -36.14
CA SER A 317 2.67 -27.23 -37.51
C SER A 317 2.69 -25.95 -38.39
N GLY A 318 3.18 -24.82 -37.88
CA GLY A 318 3.19 -23.54 -38.59
C GLY A 318 1.81 -22.86 -38.70
N PHE A 319 0.84 -23.24 -37.85
CA PHE A 319 -0.45 -22.55 -37.79
C PHE A 319 -0.41 -21.44 -36.75
N GLN A 320 -0.73 -20.22 -37.19
CA GLN A 320 -0.74 -19.02 -36.35
C GLN A 320 -1.81 -19.09 -35.26
N LEU A 321 -1.35 -19.03 -34.01
CA LEU A 321 -2.17 -19.01 -32.80
C LEU A 321 -2.55 -17.60 -32.35
N GLY A 322 -1.77 -16.59 -32.76
CA GLY A 322 -2.04 -15.18 -32.46
C GLY A 322 -1.04 -14.23 -33.13
N PHE A 323 -1.42 -12.97 -33.25
CA PHE A 323 -0.58 -11.87 -33.73
C PHE A 323 -0.97 -10.55 -33.06
N ASP A 324 -0.06 -9.57 -33.13
CA ASP A 324 -0.19 -8.20 -32.62
C ASP A 324 0.77 -7.28 -33.39
N ASP A 325 0.45 -5.99 -33.51
CA ASP A 325 1.33 -4.94 -34.07
C ASP A 325 1.75 -3.85 -33.07
N ASP A 326 0.85 -3.35 -32.21
CA ASP A 326 1.08 -2.09 -31.48
C ASP A 326 0.95 -2.13 -29.93
N SER A 327 0.76 -3.32 -29.31
CA SER A 327 0.47 -3.40 -27.86
C SER A 327 1.67 -3.57 -26.91
N SER A 328 2.90 -3.32 -27.37
CA SER A 328 4.09 -3.49 -26.51
C SER A 328 4.13 -2.52 -25.32
N PRO A 329 4.49 -3.00 -24.12
CA PRO A 329 4.66 -2.14 -22.93
C PRO A 329 5.92 -1.25 -23.00
N VAL A 330 6.73 -1.38 -24.05
CA VAL A 330 7.96 -0.62 -24.31
C VAL A 330 8.09 -0.33 -25.80
N GLY A 331 8.79 0.73 -26.15
CA GLY A 331 8.82 1.23 -27.53
C GLY A 331 8.13 2.59 -27.60
N ASN A 332 7.78 2.99 -28.82
CA ASN A 332 7.21 4.31 -29.12
C ASN A 332 5.82 4.23 -29.77
N GLY A 333 5.04 3.21 -29.43
CA GLY A 333 3.66 3.01 -29.93
C GLY A 333 3.56 2.27 -31.26
N PHE A 334 4.67 1.68 -31.74
CA PHE A 334 4.71 0.82 -32.94
C PHE A 334 5.51 -0.48 -32.67
N ALA A 335 5.52 -0.92 -31.41
CA ALA A 335 6.10 -2.18 -30.99
C ALA A 335 4.99 -3.08 -30.51
N SER A 336 5.14 -4.39 -30.71
CA SER A 336 4.07 -5.37 -30.56
C SER A 336 4.26 -6.25 -29.32
N ALA A 337 3.19 -6.75 -28.72
CA ALA A 337 3.22 -7.77 -27.69
C ALA A 337 2.12 -8.82 -27.86
N LEU A 338 2.43 -10.08 -27.51
CA LEU A 338 1.42 -11.13 -27.44
C LEU A 338 1.54 -11.96 -26.17
N THR A 339 0.43 -12.57 -25.78
CA THR A 339 0.38 -13.56 -24.69
C THR A 339 -0.06 -14.90 -25.24
N GLY A 340 0.40 -15.98 -24.61
CA GLY A 340 0.08 -17.33 -25.06
C GLY A 340 0.27 -18.37 -23.98
N THR A 341 0.16 -19.63 -24.38
CA THR A 341 0.38 -20.81 -23.52
C THR A 341 1.38 -21.72 -24.22
N VAL A 342 2.41 -22.18 -23.51
CA VAL A 342 3.41 -23.11 -24.03
C VAL A 342 2.72 -24.40 -24.46
N GLY A 343 3.01 -24.87 -25.67
CA GLY A 343 2.45 -26.10 -26.23
C GLY A 343 2.82 -27.35 -25.42
N SER A 344 2.17 -28.48 -25.71
CA SER A 344 2.49 -29.78 -25.09
C SER A 344 3.92 -30.24 -25.36
N SER A 345 4.55 -29.74 -26.44
CA SER A 345 5.94 -29.96 -26.83
C SER A 345 6.96 -29.22 -25.95
N GLY A 346 6.55 -28.25 -25.14
CA GLY A 346 7.46 -27.37 -24.40
C GLY A 346 8.10 -26.27 -25.27
N ASN A 347 7.59 -26.07 -26.49
CA ASN A 347 8.12 -25.10 -27.45
C ASN A 347 7.19 -23.89 -27.65
N ILE A 348 7.77 -22.79 -28.13
CA ILE A 348 7.07 -21.65 -28.74
C ILE A 348 7.85 -21.25 -30.01
N ASN A 349 7.13 -20.98 -31.10
CA ASN A 349 7.66 -20.24 -32.25
C ASN A 349 7.14 -18.81 -32.21
N LEU A 350 8.04 -17.83 -32.35
CA LEU A 350 7.71 -16.40 -32.47
C LEU A 350 8.28 -15.85 -33.77
N ASP A 351 7.42 -15.25 -34.59
CA ASP A 351 7.80 -14.59 -35.84
C ASP A 351 7.66 -13.07 -35.65
N VAL A 352 8.76 -12.33 -35.82
CA VAL A 352 8.82 -10.86 -35.79
C VAL A 352 9.05 -10.34 -37.20
N ARG A 353 8.27 -9.35 -37.64
CA ARG A 353 8.39 -8.74 -38.98
C ARG A 353 8.03 -7.26 -38.97
N ALA A 354 8.33 -6.54 -40.05
CA ALA A 354 7.93 -5.13 -40.17
C ALA A 354 6.51 -5.02 -40.77
N ALA A 355 5.74 -4.02 -40.34
CA ALA A 355 4.53 -3.59 -41.02
C ALA A 355 4.86 -2.92 -42.36
N GLY A 356 4.24 -3.38 -43.45
CA GLY A 356 4.63 -3.03 -44.83
C GLY A 356 4.61 -1.53 -45.19
N GLY A 357 5.41 -1.14 -46.19
CA GLY A 357 5.73 0.27 -46.54
C GLY A 357 4.70 1.07 -47.38
N GLY A 358 4.61 2.38 -47.10
CA GLY A 358 3.67 3.38 -47.67
C GLY A 358 3.57 4.77 -46.97
N ALA A 359 4.25 5.03 -45.84
CA ALA A 359 4.08 6.18 -44.92
C ALA A 359 5.36 6.50 -44.08
N ARG A 360 5.25 7.18 -42.91
CA ARG A 360 6.37 7.62 -42.03
C ARG A 360 6.59 6.66 -40.86
N GLY A 361 7.84 6.25 -40.59
CA GLY A 361 8.16 5.07 -39.76
C GLY A 361 8.35 3.79 -40.59
N GLN A 362 8.62 3.97 -41.88
CA GLN A 362 8.77 2.91 -42.86
C GLN A 362 9.87 3.28 -43.83
N ASP A 363 10.60 2.26 -44.25
CA ASP A 363 11.79 2.37 -45.07
C ASP A 363 11.50 2.67 -46.54
N THR A 364 12.46 3.40 -47.12
CA THR A 364 12.97 3.12 -48.47
C THR A 364 14.47 2.83 -48.43
N GLY A 365 14.98 2.24 -47.34
CA GLY A 365 16.31 1.64 -47.25
C GLY A 365 16.21 0.11 -47.27
N ASN A 366 17.07 -0.63 -47.97
CA ASN A 366 18.36 -0.23 -48.57
C ASN A 366 18.28 0.55 -49.90
#